data_AF-A0A026X1U7-F1
#
_entry.id   AF-A0A026X1U7-F1
#
_cell.length_a   1.000
_cell.length_b   1.000
_cell.length_c   1.000
_cell.angle_alpha   90.00
_cell.angle_beta   90.00
_cell.angle_gamma   90.00
#
_symmetry.space_group_name_H-M   'P 1'
#
loop_
_entity.id
_entity.type
_entity.pdbx_description
1 polymer ?
#
loop_
_entity_poly.entity_id
_entity_poly.type
_entity_poly.pdbx_seq_one_letter_code
_entity_poly.pdbx_strand_id
1 'polypeptide(L)' 'MIFTGVLKGYGEDSTPASHPCYRRTSMDYGWYAPTIHTVPTTYYARNNYFSAELGRAGMYRNCSLNTELDKSLF' A
#
# COMPACT_ATOMS: atom_id res chain seq x y z
N MET A 1 0.26 -15.28 -12.52
CA MET A 1 -0.68 -16.31 -12.02
C MET A 1 -1.84 -15.57 -11.36
N ILE A 2 -3.07 -15.93 -11.71
CA ILE A 2 -4.27 -15.10 -11.73
C ILE A 2 -4.88 -14.93 -10.31
N PHE A 3 -5.21 -13.69 -9.93
CA PHE A 3 -5.72 -13.23 -8.61
C PHE A 3 -7.18 -13.60 -8.29
N THR A 4 -7.81 -14.47 -9.07
CA THR A 4 -9.24 -14.79 -8.98
C THR A 4 -9.50 -15.66 -7.75
N GLY A 5 -9.78 -15.03 -6.60
CA GLY A 5 -10.07 -15.72 -5.34
C GLY A 5 -9.52 -15.01 -4.11
N VAL A 6 -8.49 -14.17 -4.26
CA VAL A 6 -7.96 -13.35 -3.16
C VAL A 6 -8.78 -12.08 -2.97
N LEU A 7 -9.15 -11.43 -4.08
CA LEU A 7 -9.97 -10.23 -4.07
C LEU A 7 -11.45 -10.64 -4.18
N LYS A 8 -12.27 -10.17 -3.23
CA LYS A 8 -13.70 -10.47 -3.17
C LYS A 8 -14.53 -9.20 -3.34
N GLY A 9 -15.65 -9.32 -4.04
CA GLY A 9 -16.70 -8.31 -4.04
C GLY A 9 -17.43 -8.30 -2.71
N TYR A 10 -17.87 -7.13 -2.26
CA TYR A 10 -18.57 -6.98 -0.97
C TYR A 10 -19.97 -7.60 -0.95
N GLY A 11 -20.59 -7.79 -2.12
CA GLY A 11 -21.98 -8.27 -2.24
C GLY A 11 -22.14 -9.62 -2.94
N GLU A 12 -21.15 -10.04 -3.72
CA GLU A 12 -21.19 -11.28 -4.51
C GLU A 12 -21.37 -12.55 -3.65
N ASP A 13 -20.66 -12.63 -2.51
CA ASP A 13 -20.72 -13.77 -1.57
C ASP A 13 -21.75 -13.57 -0.44
N SER A 14 -22.66 -12.58 -0.53
CA SER A 14 -23.57 -12.26 0.57
C SER A 14 -24.64 -13.35 0.77
N THR A 15 -24.64 -13.98 1.94
CA THR A 15 -25.64 -14.99 2.34
C THR A 15 -26.38 -14.58 3.62
N PRO A 16 -27.71 -14.42 3.60
CA PRO A 16 -28.61 -14.55 2.45
C PRO A 16 -28.45 -13.38 1.47
N ALA A 17 -28.76 -13.63 0.19
CA ALA A 17 -28.72 -12.60 -0.83
C ALA A 17 -29.67 -11.44 -0.47
N SER A 18 -29.22 -10.20 -0.71
CA SER A 18 -30.05 -9.02 -0.46
C SER A 18 -31.32 -9.06 -1.32
N HIS A 19 -32.45 -8.75 -0.69
CA HIS A 19 -33.74 -8.74 -1.38
C HIS A 19 -33.73 -7.72 -2.53
N PRO A 20 -34.17 -8.07 -3.75
CA PRO A 20 -34.08 -7.20 -4.92
C PRO A 20 -34.73 -5.82 -4.72
N CYS A 21 -35.85 -5.75 -3.98
CA CYS A 21 -36.56 -4.49 -3.73
C CYS A 21 -35.81 -3.49 -2.83
N TYR A 22 -34.75 -3.92 -2.14
CA TYR A 22 -33.94 -3.04 -1.28
C TYR A 22 -32.55 -2.75 -1.88
N ARG A 23 -32.31 -3.13 -3.14
CA ARG A 23 -31.06 -2.83 -3.85
C ARG A 23 -31.04 -1.35 -4.24
N ARG A 24 -30.00 -0.65 -3.80
CA ARG A 24 -29.72 0.76 -4.14
C ARG A 24 -28.56 0.82 -5.12
N THR A 25 -28.50 1.86 -5.94
CA THR A 25 -27.40 2.08 -6.92
C THR A 25 -26.04 2.21 -6.25
N SER A 26 -25.98 2.74 -5.03
CA SER A 26 -24.74 2.78 -4.24
C SER A 26 -24.21 1.40 -3.88
N MET A 27 -25.06 0.37 -3.87
CA MET A 27 -24.65 -1.01 -3.58
C MET A 27 -23.89 -1.63 -4.74
N ASP A 28 -24.00 -1.10 -5.97
CA ASP A 28 -23.26 -1.64 -7.12
C ASP A 28 -21.75 -1.40 -7.02
N TYR A 29 -21.33 -0.35 -6.30
CA TYR A 29 -19.91 -0.05 -6.10
C TYR A 29 -19.24 -1.12 -5.23
N GLY A 30 -18.24 -1.80 -5.79
CA GLY A 30 -17.51 -2.87 -5.11
C GLY A 30 -18.34 -4.15 -4.88
N TRP A 31 -19.53 -4.27 -5.48
CA TRP A 31 -20.38 -5.45 -5.33
C TRP A 31 -19.69 -6.72 -5.85
N TYR A 32 -19.07 -6.63 -7.03
CA TYR A 32 -18.43 -7.74 -7.75
C TYR A 32 -16.92 -7.75 -7.53
N ALA A 33 -16.34 -8.95 -7.49
CA ALA A 33 -14.89 -9.11 -7.50
C ALA A 33 -14.28 -8.60 -8.82
N PRO A 34 -13.04 -8.07 -8.80
CA PRO A 34 -12.34 -7.69 -10.02
C PRO A 34 -12.01 -8.91 -10.88
N THR A 35 -12.09 -8.74 -12.19
CA THR A 35 -11.74 -9.76 -13.19
C THR A 35 -10.34 -9.54 -13.76
N ILE A 36 -9.82 -10.52 -14.52
CA ILE A 36 -8.51 -10.44 -15.19
C ILE A 36 -8.36 -9.21 -16.11
N HIS A 37 -9.47 -8.65 -16.59
CA HIS A 37 -9.47 -7.49 -17.48
C HIS A 37 -9.47 -6.16 -16.73
N THR A 38 -9.73 -6.19 -15.42
CA THR A 38 -9.78 -5.00 -14.55
C THR A 38 -8.54 -4.83 -13.69
N VAL A 39 -7.75 -5.89 -13.52
CA VAL A 39 -6.49 -5.86 -12.76
C VAL A 39 -5.31 -5.55 -13.68
N PRO A 40 -4.27 -4.84 -13.19
CA PRO A 40 -3.09 -4.59 -13.99
C PRO A 40 -2.31 -5.90 -14.23
N THR A 41 -1.70 -6.02 -15.41
CA THR A 41 -0.85 -7.17 -15.76
C THR A 41 0.47 -7.17 -14.99
N THR A 42 0.93 -6.01 -14.52
CA THR A 42 2.15 -5.86 -13.73
C THR A 42 1.99 -4.73 -12.73
N TYR A 43 2.49 -4.93 -11.52
CA TYR A 43 2.49 -3.92 -10.46
C TYR A 43 3.90 -3.83 -9.85
N TYR A 44 4.46 -2.61 -9.82
CA TYR A 44 5.77 -2.33 -9.25
C TYR A 44 5.61 -1.75 -7.84
N ALA A 45 5.43 -2.64 -6.87
CA ALA A 45 5.31 -2.22 -5.47
C ALA A 45 6.58 -1.50 -5.01
N ARG A 46 6.42 -0.33 -4.38
CA ARG A 46 7.55 0.38 -3.78
C ARG A 46 7.86 -0.24 -2.42
N ASN A 47 9.09 -0.70 -2.25
CA ASN A 47 9.58 -1.16 -0.95
C ASN A 47 10.06 0.04 -0.13
N ASN A 48 9.37 0.35 0.97
CA ASN A 48 9.75 1.42 1.90
C ASN A 48 10.44 0.90 3.17
N TYR A 49 10.87 -0.37 3.21
CA TYR A 49 11.47 -0.99 4.39
C TYR A 49 12.66 -0.20 4.95
N PHE A 50 13.59 0.21 4.08
CA PHE A 50 14.75 1.03 4.50
C PHE A 50 14.33 2.35 5.16
N SER A 51 13.40 3.09 4.55
CA SER A 51 12.93 4.37 5.09
C SER A 51 12.12 4.19 6.36
N ALA A 52 11.34 3.11 6.46
CA ALA A 52 10.61 2.77 7.68
C ALA A 52 11.57 2.43 8.83
N GLU A 53 12.66 1.72 8.55
CA GLU A 53 13.73 1.44 9.52
C GLU A 53 14.40 2.73 10.00
N LEU A 54 14.83 3.57 9.06
CA LEU A 54 15.46 4.85 9.35
C LEU A 54 14.53 5.78 10.14
N GLY A 55 13.24 5.80 9.83
CA GLY A 55 12.24 6.58 10.56
C GLY A 55 12.15 6.20 12.04
N ARG A 56 12.39 4.94 12.40
CA ARG A 56 12.41 4.49 13.81
C ARG A 56 13.62 4.99 14.56
N ALA A 57 14.74 5.25 13.88
CA ALA A 57 15.94 5.83 14.50
C ALA A 57 15.76 7.31 14.87
N GLY A 58 14.73 7.97 14.35
CA GLY A 58 14.41 9.37 14.65
C GLY A 58 15.25 10.38 13.86
N MET A 59 15.18 11.64 14.27
CA MET A 59 15.89 12.72 13.61
C MET A 59 17.41 12.62 13.84
N TYR A 60 18.20 12.71 12.77
CA TYR A 60 19.66 12.78 12.87
C TYR A 60 20.11 13.92 13.79
N ARG A 61 21.08 13.63 14.66
CA ARG A 61 21.76 14.60 15.51
C ARG A 61 23.26 14.48 15.27
N ASN A 62 23.90 15.60 14.99
CA ASN A 62 25.36 15.65 14.98
C ASN A 62 25.86 15.78 16.42
N CYS A 63 26.60 14.76 16.88
CA CYS A 63 27.28 14.75 18.19
C CYS A 63 28.80 14.56 18.03
N SER A 64 29.35 14.89 16.86
CA SER A 64 30.79 14.76 16.58
C SER A 64 31.58 15.98 17.06
N LEU A 65 32.84 15.78 17.42
CA LEU A 65 33.79 16.87 17.68
C LEU A 65 34.55 17.22 16.40
N ASN A 66 34.79 18.51 16.15
CA ASN A 66 35.68 18.91 15.07
C ASN A 66 37.14 18.62 15.45
N THR A 67 37.83 17.84 14.62
CA THR A 67 39.25 17.46 14.79
C THR A 67 40.10 17.87 13.59
N GLU A 68 39.60 18.77 12.76
CA GLU A 68 40.34 19.28 11.61
C GLU A 68 41.58 20.06 12.09
N LEU A 69 42.74 19.74 11.53
CA LEU A 69 43.96 20.49 11.76
C LEU A 69 43.97 21.74 10.88
N ASP A 70 44.58 22.80 11.39
CA ASP A 70 44.77 24.01 10.60
C ASP A 70 45.60 23.72 9.34
N LYS A 71 45.02 24.05 8.19
CA LYS A 71 45.62 23.86 6.86
C LYS A 71 46.60 24.98 6.51
N SER A 72 46.66 26.05 7.31
CA SER A 72 47.60 27.16 7.07
C SER A 72 49.08 26.78 7.25
N LEU A 73 49.34 25.61 7.85
CA LEU A 73 50.66 25.08 8.12
C LEU A 73 51.22 24.18 6.98
N PHE A 74 50.52 24.07 5.84
CA PHE A 74 50.96 23.33 4.65
C PHE A 74 50.76 24.11 3.35
#